data_AF-U2DQP7-F1
#
_entry.id   AF-U2DQP7-F1
#
_cell.length_a   1.000
_cell.length_b   1.000
_cell.length_c   1.000
_cell.angle_alpha   90.00
_cell.angle_beta   90.00
_cell.angle_gamma   90.00
#
_symmetry.space_group_name_H-M   'P 1'
#
loop_
_entity.id
_entity.type
_entity.pdbx_description
1 polymer ?
#
loop_
_entity_poly.entity_id
_entity_poly.type
_entity_poly.pdbx_seq_one_letter_code
_entity_poly.pdbx_strand_id
1 'polypeptide(L)'
;MFIFSPSLIYIEQLFIILTAIEGRKHIDLSWNSVNNATSYNIYQKTSTGTYQLIDTTSLTSLTVRHLKKSNETYYYTVTAVNQVFHRMKFL
;
A
#
# COMPACT_ATOMS: atom_id res chain seq x y z
N MET A 1 21.94 4.31 -29.14
CA MET A 1 21.28 3.07 -28.73
C MET A 1 20.46 3.39 -27.49
N PHE A 2 19.17 3.72 -27.67
CA PHE A 2 18.27 3.97 -26.56
C PHE A 2 17.82 2.63 -26.00
N ILE A 3 18.34 2.27 -24.84
CA ILE A 3 17.85 1.15 -24.06
C ILE A 3 16.51 1.58 -23.49
N PHE A 4 15.43 1.24 -24.20
CA PHE A 4 14.12 1.12 -23.55
C PHE A 4 14.26 -0.01 -22.53
N SER A 5 14.37 0.32 -21.25
CA SER A 5 13.98 -0.63 -20.23
C SER A 5 12.45 -0.70 -20.28
N PRO A 6 11.83 -1.80 -20.73
CA PRO A 6 10.41 -1.98 -20.53
C PRO A 6 10.15 -1.83 -19.03
N SER A 7 9.27 -0.90 -18.65
CA SER A 7 8.79 -0.76 -17.28
C SER A 7 8.05 -2.06 -16.94
N LEU A 8 8.80 -3.00 -16.39
CA LEU A 8 8.28 -4.22 -15.79
C LEU A 8 7.28 -3.75 -14.73
N ILE A 9 6.01 -4.11 -14.87
CA ILE A 9 4.99 -3.91 -13.84
C ILE A 9 5.41 -4.83 -12.67
N TYR A 10 6.30 -4.34 -11.83
CA TYR A 10 6.62 -4.97 -10.57
C TYR A 10 5.63 -4.40 -9.56
N ILE A 11 4.59 -5.16 -9.25
CA ILE A 11 3.67 -4.84 -8.16
C ILE A 11 4.44 -5.19 -6.90
N GLU A 12 5.29 -4.29 -6.41
CA GLU A 12 5.91 -4.44 -5.09
C GLU A 12 4.77 -4.52 -4.07
N GLN A 13 4.49 -5.74 -3.61
CA GLN A 13 3.45 -6.03 -2.64
C GLN A 13 4.13 -6.15 -1.27
N LEU A 14 3.92 -5.15 -0.41
CA LEU A 14 4.45 -5.18 0.95
C LEU A 14 3.37 -5.74 1.88
N PHE A 15 3.72 -6.80 2.61
CA PHE A 15 2.87 -7.39 3.65
C PHE A 15 3.31 -6.87 5.01
N ILE A 16 2.39 -6.22 5.72
CA ILE A 16 2.60 -5.72 7.08
C ILE A 16 1.58 -6.40 7.98
N ILE A 17 2.04 -7.00 9.08
CA ILE A 17 1.20 -7.70 10.05
C ILE A 17 1.35 -7.00 11.39
N LEU A 18 0.26 -6.46 11.91
CA LEU A 18 0.23 -5.77 13.19
C LEU A 18 -1.00 -6.20 14.00
N THR A 19 -0.80 -6.40 15.28
CA THR A 19 -1.88 -6.69 16.23
C THR A 19 -2.32 -5.40 16.91
N ALA A 20 -3.63 -5.16 16.97
CA ALA A 20 -4.15 -4.01 17.70
C ALA A 20 -3.88 -4.16 19.19
N ILE A 21 -3.23 -3.15 19.79
CA ILE A 21 -2.98 -3.10 21.23
C ILE A 21 -4.30 -2.80 21.96
N GLU A 22 -4.52 -3.46 23.09
CA GLU A 22 -5.70 -3.21 23.94
C GLU A 22 -5.84 -1.72 24.28
N GLY A 23 -7.06 -1.20 24.19
CA GLY A 23 -7.35 0.22 24.42
C GLY A 23 -6.90 1.18 23.31
N ARG A 24 -6.05 0.76 22.37
CA ARG A 24 -5.71 1.55 21.18
C ARG A 24 -6.63 1.18 20.01
N LYS A 25 -7.33 2.19 19.48
CA LYS A 25 -8.19 2.05 18.29
C LYS A 25 -7.54 2.58 17.00
N HIS A 26 -6.21 2.54 16.95
CA HIS A 26 -5.46 2.89 15.75
C HIS A 26 -4.24 1.98 15.55
N ILE A 27 -3.80 1.87 14.29
CA ILE A 27 -2.55 1.23 13.88
C ILE A 27 -1.81 2.21 12.97
N ASP A 28 -0.54 2.45 13.26
CA ASP A 28 0.36 3.23 12.41
C ASP A 28 1.08 2.30 11.44
N LEU A 29 0.94 2.58 10.14
CA LEU A 29 1.60 1.88 9.06
C LEU A 29 2.71 2.75 8.48
N SER A 30 3.83 2.13 8.16
CA SER A 30 4.93 2.73 7.42
C SER A 30 5.51 1.71 6.45
N TRP A 31 5.87 2.15 5.26
CA TRP A 31 6.48 1.30 4.24
C TRP A 31 7.57 2.05 3.48
N ASN A 32 8.44 1.30 2.78
CA ASN A 32 9.47 1.89 1.94
C ASN A 32 8.84 2.50 0.68
N SER A 33 9.37 3.64 0.24
CA SER A 33 8.96 4.23 -1.04
C SER A 33 9.32 3.31 -2.20
N VAL A 34 8.39 3.11 -3.13
CA VAL A 34 8.62 2.39 -4.39
C VAL A 34 8.95 3.39 -5.49
N ASN A 35 9.97 3.09 -6.29
CA ASN A 35 10.40 3.98 -7.37
C ASN A 35 9.27 4.21 -8.39
N ASN A 36 9.09 5.45 -8.83
CA ASN A 36 8.02 5.88 -9.74
C ASN A 36 6.58 5.68 -9.21
N ALA A 37 6.38 5.35 -7.93
CA ALA A 37 5.05 5.30 -7.35
C ALA A 37 4.47 6.73 -7.24
N THR A 38 3.28 6.91 -7.79
CA THR A 38 2.50 8.15 -7.68
C THR A 38 1.50 8.07 -6.53
N SER A 39 1.10 6.87 -6.14
CA SER A 39 0.30 6.61 -4.94
C SER A 39 0.46 5.17 -4.45
N TYR A 40 -0.13 4.88 -3.30
CA TYR A 40 -0.19 3.58 -2.67
C TYR A 40 -1.64 3.26 -2.32
N ASN A 41 -2.09 2.04 -2.63
CA ASN A 41 -3.35 1.50 -2.17
C ASN A 41 -3.10 0.63 -0.94
N ILE A 42 -3.86 0.87 0.13
CA ILE A 42 -3.75 0.14 1.39
C ILE A 42 -4.97 -0.76 1.53
N TYR A 43 -4.73 -2.06 1.59
CA TYR A 43 -5.75 -3.07 1.81
C TYR A 43 -5.63 -3.63 3.22
N GLN A 44 -6.77 -3.87 3.87
CA GLN A 44 -6.85 -4.49 5.19
C GLN A 44 -7.71 -5.75 5.13
N LYS A 45 -7.33 -6.76 5.90
CA LYS A 45 -8.23 -7.85 6.31
C LYS A 45 -8.05 -8.18 7.79
N THR A 46 -9.03 -8.85 8.37
CA THR A 46 -8.89 -9.57 9.65
C THR A 46 -8.46 -11.02 9.38
N SER A 47 -8.25 -11.81 10.45
CA SER A 47 -7.79 -13.20 10.31
C SER A 47 -8.66 -14.07 9.38
N THR A 48 -9.98 -13.84 9.38
CA THR A 48 -10.95 -14.64 8.62
C THR A 48 -11.56 -13.89 7.43
N GLY A 49 -11.15 -12.64 7.20
CA GLY A 49 -11.71 -11.77 6.17
C GLY A 49 -10.96 -11.80 4.83
N THR A 50 -11.51 -11.07 3.85
CA THR A 50 -10.85 -10.76 2.57
C THR A 50 -10.23 -9.38 2.62
N TYR A 51 -9.22 -9.13 1.78
CA TYR A 51 -8.61 -7.81 1.65
C TYR A 51 -9.61 -6.81 1.05
N GLN A 52 -9.80 -5.69 1.75
CA GLN A 52 -10.62 -4.57 1.30
C GLN A 52 -9.74 -3.33 1.22
N LEU A 53 -9.90 -2.53 0.16
CA LEU A 53 -9.24 -1.23 0.05
C LEU A 53 -9.79 -0.33 1.16
N ILE A 54 -8.91 0.16 2.04
CA ILE A 54 -9.29 1.06 3.14
C ILE A 54 -8.84 2.50 2.89
N ASP A 55 -7.78 2.70 2.10
CA ASP A 55 -7.26 4.04 1.79
C ASP A 55 -6.35 4.03 0.55
N THR A 56 -6.16 5.21 -0.04
CA THR A 56 -5.19 5.51 -1.08
C THR A 56 -4.45 6.80 -0.72
N THR A 57 -3.12 6.77 -0.66
CA THR A 57 -2.31 7.94 -0.29
C THR A 57 -1.05 8.04 -1.14
N SER A 58 -0.50 9.25 -1.30
CA SER A 58 0.83 9.47 -1.89
C SER A 58 1.96 9.37 -0.88
N LEU A 59 1.63 9.33 0.42
CA LEU A 59 2.60 9.20 1.51
C LEU A 59 3.06 7.74 1.68
N THR A 60 4.16 7.56 2.39
CA THR A 60 4.70 6.24 2.78
C THR A 60 4.30 5.81 4.19
N SER A 61 3.30 6.47 4.75
CA SER A 61 2.75 6.17 6.08
C SER A 61 1.27 6.49 6.16
N LEU A 62 0.56 5.78 7.04
CA LEU A 62 -0.86 5.96 7.28
C LEU A 62 -1.23 5.54 8.70
N THR A 63 -1.97 6.39 9.42
CA THR A 63 -2.61 6.01 10.69
C THR A 63 -4.03 5.52 10.42
N VAL A 64 -4.24 4.21 10.50
CA VAL A 64 -5.57 3.60 10.40
C VAL A 64 -6.28 3.79 11.73
N ARG A 65 -7.32 4.64 11.75
CA ARG A 65 -8.14 4.91 12.94
C ARG A 65 -9.41 4.08 12.95
N HIS A 66 -10.13 4.13 14.08
CA HIS A 66 -11.44 3.50 14.26
C HIS A 66 -11.43 1.98 14.03
N LEU A 67 -10.41 1.30 14.55
CA LEU A 67 -10.36 -0.16 14.51
C LEU A 67 -11.63 -0.75 15.15
N LYS A 68 -12.27 -1.68 14.43
CA LYS A 68 -13.56 -2.26 14.82
C LYS A 68 -13.48 -3.08 16.11
N LYS A 69 -12.33 -3.71 16.37
CA LYS A 69 -12.09 -4.55 17.55
C LYS A 69 -10.69 -4.30 18.11
N SER A 70 -10.60 -4.17 19.43
CA SER A 70 -9.33 -4.27 20.14
C SER A 70 -8.94 -5.75 20.27
N ASN A 71 -7.63 -6.04 20.35
CA ASN A 71 -7.08 -7.41 20.43
C ASN A 71 -7.36 -8.30 19.20
N GLU A 72 -7.61 -7.69 18.03
CA GLU A 72 -7.70 -8.39 16.74
C GLU A 72 -6.40 -8.20 15.95
N THR A 73 -5.95 -9.24 15.25
CA THR A 73 -4.83 -9.13 14.30
C THR A 73 -5.34 -8.62 12.96
N TYR A 74 -4.77 -7.50 12.52
CA TYR A 74 -5.07 -6.90 11.22
C TYR A 74 -3.90 -7.15 10.28
N TYR A 75 -4.23 -7.55 9.06
CA TYR A 75 -3.26 -7.80 8.00
C TYR A 75 -3.40 -6.70 6.97
N TYR A 76 -2.27 -6.11 6.61
CA TYR A 76 -2.23 -5.03 5.63
C TYR A 76 -1.41 -5.45 4.42
N THR A 77 -1.88 -5.03 3.26
CA THR A 77 -1.16 -5.12 2.01
C THR A 77 -1.11 -3.74 1.39
N VAL A 78 0.07 -3.29 1.02
CA VAL A 78 0.26 -2.02 0.30
C VAL A 78 0.71 -2.33 -1.12
N THR A 79 0.03 -1.73 -2.10
CA THR A 79 0.44 -1.80 -3.51
C THR A 79 0.76 -0.42 -4.05
N ALA A 80 1.90 -0.30 -4.72
CA ALA A 80 2.28 0.94 -5.41
C ALA A 80 1.49 1.08 -6.71
N VAL A 81 1.04 2.30 -7.01
CA VAL A 81 0.43 2.70 -8.26
C VAL A 81 1.36 3.69 -8.94
N ASN A 82 1.67 3.46 -10.21
CA ASN A 82 2.44 4.41 -11.03
C ASN A 82 1.56 4.98 -12.15
N GLN A 83 1.86 6.21 -12.55
CA GLN A 83 1.33 6.74 -13.81
C GLN A 83 2.17 6.14 -14.95
N VAL A 84 1.61 5.17 -15.68
CA VAL A 84 2.23 4.71 -16.91
C VAL A 84 2.10 5.81 -17.96
N PHE A 85 3.05 6.73 -18.01
CA PHE A 85 3.10 7.77 -19.03
C PHE A 85 3.83 7.26 -20.27
N HIS A 86 3.11 6.57 -21.15
CA HIS A 86 3.57 6.38 -22.53
C HIS A 86 3.42 7.71 -23.29
N ARG A 87 4.38 8.63 -23.18
CA ARG A 87 4.55 9.67 -24.21
C ARG A 87 5.78 9.40 -25.03
N MET A 88 5.54 8.74 -26.16
CA MET A 88 6.40 8.88 -27.31
C MET A 88 6.20 10.30 -27.87
N LYS A 89 7.23 11.13 -27.81
CA LYS A 89 7.35 12.26 -28.74
C LYS A 89 8.37 11.82 -29.78
N PHE A 90 7.91 11.58 -31.00
CA PHE A 90 8.78 11.57 -32.16
C PHE A 90 8.87 13.03 -32.63
N LEU A 91 10.09 13.56 -32.73
CA LEU A 91 10.42 14.69 -33.57
C LEU A 91 10.89 14.15 -34.92
#